data_AF-A0A2P9BRC6-F1
#
_entry.id   AF-A0A2P9BRC6-F1
#
_cell.length_a   1.000
_cell.length_b   1.000
_cell.length_c   1.000
_cell.angle_alpha   90.00
_cell.angle_beta   90.00
_cell.angle_gamma   90.00
#
_symmetry.space_group_name_H-M   'P 1'
#
loop_
_entity.id
_entity.type
_entity.pdbx_description
1 polymer ?
#
loop_
_entity_poly.entity_id
_entity_poly.type
_entity_poly.pdbx_seq_one_letter_code
_entity_poly.pdbx_strand_id
1 'polypeptide(L)'
;MEGNMRKNKIFSKKLNYLFCIVVPIVLILIINIVDGIKHHDISGRIENIIHSRHLSELKNDKYGGLRKTNNTKTKHLDYNNISYQLTKEELYEVLKDMKELPPKNELMNLWHQSLNVGKHMTDMVKELKSIIQPCLDKYESKNIPTFHIYYYATWYMCLTNIGENLLNIELRYTNEFNNLLNREHTLDDIKNHIYSCILAFEEVKQKLYNEYEKKFQYIVEYPKKYYKGHL
;
A
#
# COMPACT_ATOMS: atom_id res chain seq x y z
N MET A 1 -51.54 52.01 7.31
CA MET A 1 -51.36 50.54 7.54
C MET A 1 -50.73 49.79 6.35
N GLU A 2 -50.65 50.34 5.13
CA GLU A 2 -50.12 49.63 3.95
C GLU A 2 -48.58 49.44 3.89
N GLY A 3 -47.80 50.34 4.50
CA GLY A 3 -46.32 50.26 4.46
C GLY A 3 -45.72 49.08 5.22
N ASN A 4 -46.40 48.58 6.26
CA ASN A 4 -45.91 47.47 7.09
C ASN A 4 -46.18 46.09 6.45
N MET A 5 -47.29 45.96 5.71
CA MET A 5 -47.62 44.72 4.98
C MET A 5 -46.71 44.45 3.78
N ARG A 6 -46.26 45.48 3.04
CA ARG A 6 -45.30 45.30 1.92
C ARG A 6 -43.90 44.89 2.40
N LYS A 7 -43.41 45.45 3.52
CA LYS A 7 -42.11 45.07 4.10
C LYS A 7 -42.08 43.61 4.55
N ASN A 8 -43.12 43.13 5.23
CA ASN A 8 -43.21 41.73 5.66
C ASN A 8 -43.29 40.74 4.48
N LYS A 9 -43.98 41.08 3.39
CA LYS A 9 -44.08 40.21 2.21
C LYS A 9 -42.74 40.11 1.45
N ILE A 10 -41.99 41.21 1.34
CA ILE A 10 -40.65 41.22 0.73
C ILE A 10 -39.62 40.49 1.63
N PHE A 11 -39.71 40.66 2.94
CA PHE A 11 -38.86 39.96 3.91
C PHE A 11 -39.09 38.45 3.86
N SER A 12 -40.35 37.98 3.82
CA SER A 12 -40.68 36.56 3.69
C SER A 12 -40.19 35.93 2.38
N LYS A 13 -40.26 36.66 1.25
CA LYS A 13 -39.73 36.18 -0.03
C LYS A 13 -38.21 36.08 -0.05
N LYS A 14 -37.51 37.05 0.55
CA LYS A 14 -36.05 36.99 0.72
C LYS A 14 -35.64 35.86 1.66
N LEU A 15 -36.39 35.63 2.75
CA LEU A 15 -36.14 34.54 3.69
C LEU A 15 -36.34 33.16 3.02
N ASN A 16 -37.41 33.01 2.22
CA ASN A 16 -37.66 31.78 1.45
C ASN A 16 -36.59 31.54 0.37
N TYR A 17 -36.12 32.59 -0.32
CA TYR A 17 -35.05 32.45 -1.32
C TYR A 17 -33.72 32.05 -0.68
N LEU A 18 -33.41 32.62 0.50
CA LEU A 18 -32.22 32.26 1.27
C LEU A 18 -32.30 30.79 1.72
N PHE A 19 -33.45 30.33 2.21
CA PHE A 19 -33.67 28.93 2.58
C PHE A 19 -33.53 27.98 1.36
N CYS A 20 -34.09 28.34 0.21
CA CYS A 20 -34.02 27.51 -1.00
C CYS A 20 -32.59 27.36 -1.57
N ILE A 21 -31.66 28.27 -1.26
CA ILE A 21 -30.27 28.19 -1.75
C ILE A 21 -29.34 27.62 -0.67
N VAL A 22 -29.50 28.06 0.58
CA VAL A 22 -28.60 27.66 1.66
C VAL A 22 -28.84 26.20 2.04
N VAL A 23 -30.09 25.72 2.05
CA VAL A 23 -30.40 24.33 2.44
C VAL A 23 -29.79 23.30 1.48
N PRO A 24 -29.90 23.43 0.14
CA PRO A 24 -29.23 22.50 -0.77
C PRO A 24 -27.70 22.54 -0.68
N ILE A 25 -27.09 23.72 -0.51
CA ILE A 25 -25.63 23.85 -0.38
C ILE A 25 -25.14 23.14 0.89
N VAL A 26 -25.85 23.34 2.01
CA VAL A 26 -25.52 22.66 3.27
C VAL A 26 -25.72 21.15 3.14
N LEU A 27 -26.77 20.67 2.45
CA LEU A 27 -26.97 19.25 2.17
C LEU A 27 -25.85 18.64 1.31
N ILE A 28 -25.41 19.33 0.26
CA ILE A 28 -24.30 18.88 -0.59
C ILE A 28 -23.00 18.82 0.23
N LEU A 29 -22.74 19.82 1.07
CA LEU A 29 -21.57 19.82 1.96
C LEU A 29 -21.62 18.66 2.96
N ILE A 30 -22.79 18.35 3.54
CA ILE A 30 -22.97 17.21 4.45
C ILE A 30 -22.72 15.88 3.72
N ILE A 31 -23.24 15.72 2.50
CA ILE A 31 -23.02 14.50 1.69
C ILE A 31 -21.53 14.32 1.40
N ASN A 32 -20.83 15.39 0.96
CA ASN A 32 -19.39 15.34 0.68
C ASN A 32 -18.56 15.04 1.93
N ILE A 33 -18.94 15.59 3.09
CA ILE A 33 -18.28 15.30 4.38
C ILE A 33 -18.51 13.83 4.78
N VAL A 34 -19.75 13.33 4.65
CA VAL A 34 -20.08 11.94 4.98
C VAL A 34 -19.38 10.94 4.06
N ASP A 35 -19.28 11.23 2.75
CA ASP A 35 -18.55 10.41 1.80
C ASP A 35 -17.04 10.46 2.07
N GLY A 36 -16.49 11.63 2.42
CA GLY A 36 -15.09 11.77 2.85
C GLY A 36 -14.78 10.98 4.13
N ILE A 37 -15.67 11.00 5.13
CA ILE A 37 -15.54 10.24 6.37
C ILE A 37 -15.64 8.73 6.10
N LYS A 38 -16.58 8.29 5.26
CA LYS A 38 -16.68 6.88 4.86
C LYS A 38 -15.44 6.42 4.11
N HIS A 39 -14.90 7.23 3.20
CA HIS A 39 -13.70 6.88 2.45
C HIS A 39 -12.46 6.82 3.35
N HIS A 40 -12.36 7.71 4.34
CA HIS A 40 -11.28 7.70 5.34
C HIS A 40 -11.38 6.50 6.30
N ASP A 41 -12.58 6.13 6.77
CA ASP A 41 -12.78 4.96 7.63
C ASP A 41 -12.55 3.64 6.87
N ILE A 42 -12.97 3.56 5.60
CA ILE A 42 -12.64 2.43 4.72
C ILE A 42 -11.12 2.37 4.48
N SER A 43 -10.45 3.49 4.21
CA SER A 43 -8.98 3.55 4.06
C SER A 43 -8.28 3.08 5.33
N GLY A 44 -8.66 3.58 6.51
CA GLY A 44 -8.08 3.19 7.79
C GLY A 44 -8.34 1.72 8.16
N ARG A 45 -9.50 1.15 7.78
CA ARG A 45 -9.75 -0.29 7.94
C ARG A 45 -8.95 -1.13 6.96
N ILE A 46 -8.81 -0.68 5.72
CA ILE A 46 -7.96 -1.32 4.71
C ILE A 46 -6.50 -1.30 5.18
N GLU A 47 -6.00 -0.16 5.67
CA GLU A 47 -4.67 0.00 6.27
C GLU A 47 -4.45 -0.98 7.43
N ASN A 48 -5.41 -1.15 8.34
CA ASN A 48 -5.32 -2.09 9.45
C ASN A 48 -5.38 -3.57 9.01
N ILE A 49 -6.21 -3.91 8.03
CA ILE A 49 -6.28 -5.27 7.44
C ILE A 49 -4.96 -5.59 6.71
N ILE A 50 -4.37 -4.60 6.05
CA ILE A 50 -3.12 -4.75 5.30
C ILE A 50 -1.93 -4.85 6.24
N HIS A 51 -1.87 -4.00 7.27
CA HIS A 51 -0.87 -4.09 8.33
C HIS A 51 -0.91 -5.46 9.02
N SER A 52 -2.11 -5.98 9.34
CA SER A 52 -2.24 -7.29 9.96
C SER A 52 -1.89 -8.44 8.99
N ARG A 53 -2.21 -8.32 7.70
CA ARG A 53 -1.84 -9.30 6.67
C ARG A 53 -0.32 -9.37 6.48
N HIS A 54 0.37 -8.23 6.29
CA HIS A 54 1.83 -8.21 6.14
C HIS A 54 2.56 -8.69 7.41
N LEU A 55 2.05 -8.34 8.59
CA LEU A 55 2.59 -8.84 9.85
C LEU A 55 2.35 -10.36 10.00
N SER A 56 1.25 -10.89 9.46
CA SER A 56 0.96 -12.34 9.45
C SER A 56 1.84 -13.12 8.47
N GLU A 57 2.11 -12.57 7.28
CA GLU A 57 3.03 -13.15 6.29
C GLU A 57 4.45 -13.25 6.86
N LEU A 58 4.91 -12.21 7.59
CA LEU A 58 6.20 -12.23 8.28
C LEU A 58 6.26 -13.17 9.48
N LYS A 59 5.13 -13.43 10.16
CA LYS A 59 5.05 -14.41 11.27
C LYS A 59 5.01 -15.86 10.77
N ASN A 60 4.39 -16.11 9.61
CA ASN A 60 4.30 -17.44 9.01
C ASN A 60 5.63 -17.95 8.44
N ASP A 61 6.60 -17.05 8.21
CA ASP A 61 7.95 -17.38 7.74
C ASP A 61 8.84 -18.09 8.78
N LYS A 62 8.29 -18.42 9.97
CA LYS A 62 8.93 -19.36 10.92
C LYS A 62 8.90 -20.82 10.42
N TYR A 63 8.13 -21.12 9.35
CA TYR A 63 8.07 -22.43 8.68
C TYR A 63 7.84 -22.25 7.16
N GLY A 64 8.89 -21.99 6.38
CA GLY A 64 8.72 -21.77 4.94
C GLY A 64 10.02 -21.85 4.16
N GLY A 65 10.61 -23.04 4.07
CA GLY A 65 11.75 -23.29 3.21
C GLY A 65 11.46 -22.89 1.77
N LEU A 66 12.40 -22.12 1.19
CA LEU A 66 12.55 -21.87 -0.24
C LEU A 66 12.27 -23.14 -1.05
N ARG A 67 11.06 -23.26 -1.61
CA ARG A 67 10.79 -24.23 -2.67
C ARG A 67 11.39 -23.66 -3.97
N LYS A 68 12.69 -23.87 -4.15
CA LYS A 68 13.31 -23.86 -5.47
C LYS A 68 12.74 -25.04 -6.26
N THR A 69 11.73 -24.82 -7.07
CA THR A 69 11.37 -25.77 -8.13
C THR A 69 11.94 -25.27 -9.45
N ASN A 70 13.19 -25.66 -9.72
CA ASN A 70 13.74 -25.71 -11.06
C ASN A 70 12.90 -26.70 -11.86
N ASN A 71 12.14 -26.25 -12.85
CA ASN A 71 11.61 -27.12 -13.91
C ASN A 71 11.51 -26.33 -15.21
N THR A 72 12.58 -26.39 -15.97
CA THR A 72 12.68 -25.99 -17.38
C THR A 72 11.94 -27.02 -18.26
N LYS A 73 10.62 -26.90 -18.32
CA LYS A 73 9.78 -27.43 -19.40
C LYS A 73 8.72 -26.39 -19.63
N THR A 74 8.57 -25.93 -20.87
CA THR A 74 7.64 -24.91 -21.37
C THR A 74 6.31 -24.98 -20.61
N LYS A 75 6.24 -24.26 -19.49
CA LYS A 75 5.05 -24.17 -18.67
C LYS A 75 4.17 -23.18 -19.40
N HIS A 76 3.00 -23.60 -19.81
CA HIS A 76 1.96 -22.65 -20.15
C HIS A 76 1.57 -21.94 -18.83
N LEU A 77 2.20 -20.79 -18.58
CA LEU A 77 1.98 -19.99 -17.38
C LEU A 77 0.59 -19.36 -17.49
N ASP A 78 -0.34 -19.87 -16.69
CA ASP A 78 -1.70 -19.33 -16.61
C ASP A 78 -1.78 -18.30 -15.48
N TYR A 79 -1.81 -17.01 -15.84
CA TYR A 79 -1.97 -15.92 -14.87
C TYR A 79 -3.37 -15.90 -14.22
N ASN A 80 -4.36 -16.62 -14.77
CA ASN A 80 -5.67 -16.80 -14.16
C ASN A 80 -5.63 -17.82 -13.01
N ASN A 81 -4.56 -18.60 -12.90
CA ASN A 81 -4.37 -19.51 -11.78
C ASN A 81 -3.97 -18.74 -10.51
N ILE A 82 -4.97 -18.28 -9.76
CA ILE A 82 -4.78 -17.56 -8.50
C ILE A 82 -4.18 -18.42 -7.36
N SER A 83 -4.08 -19.75 -7.53
CA SER A 83 -3.42 -20.63 -6.56
C SER A 83 -1.90 -20.63 -6.69
N TYR A 84 -1.38 -20.04 -7.78
CA TYR A 84 0.04 -19.92 -8.08
C TYR A 84 0.42 -18.45 -8.19
N GLN A 85 1.46 -18.05 -7.46
CA GLN A 85 2.01 -16.69 -7.54
C GLN A 85 3.16 -16.69 -8.55
N LEU A 86 3.06 -15.83 -9.57
CA LEU A 86 4.13 -15.64 -10.54
C LEU A 86 5.38 -15.04 -9.88
N THR A 87 6.56 -15.42 -10.36
CA THR A 87 7.79 -14.63 -10.13
C THR A 87 7.83 -13.40 -11.04
N LYS A 88 8.78 -12.49 -10.81
CA LYS A 88 8.99 -11.34 -11.69
C LYS A 88 9.32 -11.76 -13.12
N GLU A 89 10.19 -12.76 -13.25
CA GLU A 89 10.63 -13.30 -14.54
C GLU A 89 9.45 -13.95 -15.26
N GLU A 90 8.67 -14.78 -14.55
CA GLU A 90 7.46 -15.41 -15.11
C GLU A 90 6.41 -14.39 -15.54
N LEU A 91 6.20 -13.33 -14.76
CA LEU A 91 5.32 -12.22 -15.14
C LEU A 91 5.81 -11.54 -16.42
N TYR A 92 7.12 -11.29 -16.55
CA TYR A 92 7.68 -10.64 -17.73
C TYR A 92 7.59 -11.53 -18.97
N GLU A 93 7.76 -12.85 -18.81
CA GLU A 93 7.51 -13.83 -19.89
C GLU A 93 6.05 -13.80 -20.32
N VAL A 94 5.10 -13.85 -19.37
CA VAL A 94 3.65 -13.72 -19.65
C VAL A 94 3.37 -12.44 -20.43
N LEU A 95 3.83 -11.28 -19.95
CA LEU A 95 3.61 -9.99 -20.62
C LEU A 95 4.25 -9.96 -22.01
N LYS A 96 5.42 -10.57 -22.20
CA LYS A 96 6.09 -10.64 -23.51
C LYS A 96 5.29 -11.47 -24.50
N ASP A 97 4.75 -12.61 -24.07
CA ASP A 97 4.08 -13.58 -24.94
C ASP A 97 2.62 -13.22 -25.25
N MET A 98 2.01 -12.29 -24.51
CA MET A 98 0.68 -11.76 -24.83
C MET A 98 0.65 -11.07 -26.20
N LYS A 99 -0.21 -11.57 -27.10
CA LYS A 99 -0.39 -11.04 -28.47
C LYS A 99 -1.69 -10.27 -28.66
N GLU A 100 -2.70 -10.56 -27.85
CA GLU A 100 -4.03 -9.97 -27.94
C GLU A 100 -4.44 -9.42 -26.58
N LEU A 101 -5.34 -8.43 -26.59
CA LEU A 101 -5.88 -7.85 -25.37
C LEU A 101 -6.88 -8.86 -24.76
N PRO A 102 -6.61 -9.39 -23.56
CA PRO A 102 -7.52 -10.34 -22.92
C PRO A 102 -8.77 -9.62 -22.39
N PRO A 103 -9.84 -10.37 -22.08
CA PRO A 103 -11.05 -9.79 -21.49
C PRO A 103 -10.78 -9.19 -20.10
N LYS A 104 -11.67 -8.29 -19.67
CA LYS A 104 -11.48 -7.47 -18.45
C LYS A 104 -11.22 -8.30 -17.18
N ASN A 105 -11.89 -9.44 -17.02
CA ASN A 105 -11.68 -10.32 -15.85
C ASN A 105 -10.25 -10.88 -15.81
N GLU A 106 -9.71 -11.27 -16.95
CA GLU A 106 -8.35 -11.77 -17.09
C GLU A 106 -7.30 -10.67 -16.86
N LEU A 107 -7.59 -9.44 -17.32
CA LEU A 107 -6.78 -8.26 -16.99
C LEU A 107 -6.71 -8.00 -15.48
N MET A 108 -7.82 -8.21 -14.75
CA MET A 108 -7.82 -8.06 -13.29
C MET A 108 -6.99 -9.15 -12.60
N ASN A 109 -6.99 -10.38 -13.12
CA ASN A 109 -6.14 -11.46 -12.62
C ASN A 109 -4.66 -11.15 -12.85
N LEU A 110 -4.30 -10.73 -14.07
CA LEU A 110 -2.95 -10.29 -14.40
C LEU A 110 -2.49 -9.11 -13.53
N TRP A 111 -3.39 -8.16 -13.28
CA TRP A 111 -3.13 -7.04 -12.38
C TRP A 111 -2.84 -7.51 -10.95
N HIS A 112 -3.64 -8.43 -10.43
CA HIS A 112 -3.43 -9.00 -9.10
C HIS A 112 -2.07 -9.71 -8.98
N GLN A 113 -1.71 -10.53 -9.97
CA GLN A 113 -0.40 -11.16 -10.05
C GLN A 113 0.73 -10.13 -10.05
N SER A 114 0.58 -9.07 -10.85
CA SER A 114 1.55 -7.97 -10.97
C SER A 114 1.75 -7.24 -9.64
N LEU A 115 0.67 -6.92 -8.94
CA LEU A 115 0.73 -6.29 -7.62
C LEU A 115 1.50 -7.16 -6.62
N ASN A 116 1.20 -8.46 -6.58
CA ASN A 116 1.86 -9.39 -5.66
C ASN A 116 3.36 -9.54 -5.97
N VAL A 117 3.74 -9.58 -7.25
CA VAL A 117 5.15 -9.53 -7.68
C VAL A 117 5.81 -8.23 -7.19
N GLY A 118 5.20 -7.09 -7.48
CA GLY A 118 5.76 -5.78 -7.16
C GLY A 118 5.96 -5.57 -5.66
N LYS A 119 4.93 -5.85 -4.85
CA LYS A 119 4.96 -5.64 -3.40
C LYS A 119 5.68 -6.73 -2.60
N HIS A 120 6.14 -7.80 -3.26
CA HIS A 120 6.93 -8.83 -2.59
C HIS A 120 8.19 -8.22 -1.96
N MET A 121 8.34 -8.38 -0.65
CA MET A 121 9.38 -7.74 0.16
C MET A 121 10.08 -8.70 1.14
N THR A 122 9.76 -9.99 1.09
CA THR A 122 10.24 -10.97 2.09
C THR A 122 11.76 -11.00 2.20
N ASP A 123 12.47 -11.03 1.07
CA ASP A 123 13.94 -11.09 1.06
C ASP A 123 14.57 -9.81 1.62
N MET A 124 14.08 -8.64 1.18
CA MET A 124 14.48 -7.33 1.72
C MET A 124 14.31 -7.25 3.25
N VAL A 125 13.17 -7.72 3.77
CA VAL A 125 12.90 -7.71 5.22
C VAL A 125 13.81 -8.69 5.95
N LYS A 126 14.08 -9.87 5.39
CA LYS A 126 15.01 -10.85 5.97
C LYS A 126 16.42 -10.28 6.08
N GLU A 127 16.90 -9.62 5.03
CA GLU A 127 18.21 -8.97 5.02
C GLU A 127 18.29 -7.87 6.07
N LEU A 128 17.34 -6.93 6.10
CA LEU A 128 17.28 -5.87 7.11
C LEU A 128 17.22 -6.42 8.54
N LYS A 129 16.41 -7.46 8.76
CA LYS A 129 16.32 -8.12 10.07
C LYS A 129 17.65 -8.72 10.50
N SER A 130 18.37 -9.35 9.57
CA SER A 130 19.66 -9.98 9.85
C SER A 130 20.70 -8.99 10.40
N ILE A 131 20.63 -7.73 9.97
CA ILE A 131 21.52 -6.66 10.44
C ILE A 131 21.23 -6.32 11.90
N ILE A 132 19.95 -6.12 12.26
CA ILE A 132 19.55 -5.67 13.60
C ILE A 132 19.44 -6.81 14.64
N GLN A 133 19.35 -8.06 14.19
CA GLN A 133 19.16 -9.24 15.04
C GLN A 133 20.18 -9.37 16.19
N PRO A 134 21.50 -9.14 16.00
CA PRO A 134 22.46 -9.20 17.10
C PRO A 134 22.17 -8.21 18.24
N CYS A 135 21.58 -7.05 17.93
CA CYS A 135 21.11 -6.11 18.95
C CYS A 135 19.86 -6.64 19.66
N LEU A 136 18.89 -7.20 18.93
CA LEU A 136 17.68 -7.77 19.52
C LEU A 136 18.04 -8.89 20.53
N ASP A 137 18.88 -9.84 20.13
CA ASP A 137 19.27 -11.00 20.94
C ASP A 137 20.06 -10.61 22.21
N LYS A 138 20.98 -9.65 22.06
CA LYS A 138 21.88 -9.22 23.15
C LYS A 138 21.13 -8.54 24.30
N TYR A 139 20.02 -7.87 24.03
CA TYR A 139 19.28 -7.13 25.05
C TYR A 139 18.04 -7.89 25.56
N GLU A 140 17.55 -8.89 24.81
CA GLU A 140 16.62 -9.90 25.31
C GLU A 140 17.29 -10.74 26.42
N SER A 141 18.51 -11.25 26.17
CA SER A 141 19.27 -12.07 27.14
C SER A 141 19.70 -11.32 28.41
N LYS A 142 19.82 -9.99 28.37
CA LYS A 142 20.25 -9.17 29.51
C LYS A 142 19.11 -8.62 30.36
N ASN A 143 17.86 -8.90 29.98
CA ASN A 143 16.67 -8.46 30.71
C ASN A 143 16.65 -6.95 30.99
N ILE A 144 17.23 -6.12 30.09
CA ILE A 144 17.22 -4.66 30.22
C ILE A 144 16.04 -4.14 29.41
N PRO A 145 14.86 -3.90 30.03
CA PRO A 145 13.60 -3.81 29.29
C PRO A 145 13.57 -2.59 28.37
N THR A 146 14.22 -1.50 28.78
CA THR A 146 14.30 -0.26 27.99
C THR A 146 14.99 -0.46 26.65
N PHE A 147 16.18 -1.09 26.60
CA PHE A 147 16.89 -1.32 25.33
C PHE A 147 16.12 -2.22 24.38
N HIS A 148 15.51 -3.28 24.90
CA HIS A 148 14.68 -4.18 24.11
C HIS A 148 13.49 -3.45 23.47
N ILE A 149 12.82 -2.57 24.22
CA ILE A 149 11.71 -1.75 23.72
C ILE A 149 12.15 -0.85 22.55
N TYR A 150 13.30 -0.17 22.65
CA TYR A 150 13.74 0.77 21.60
C TYR A 150 14.11 0.07 20.28
N TYR A 151 14.86 -1.04 20.34
CA TYR A 151 15.23 -1.76 19.13
C TYR A 151 14.03 -2.44 18.47
N TYR A 152 13.13 -3.01 19.29
CA TYR A 152 11.87 -3.55 18.80
C TYR A 152 10.98 -2.47 18.18
N ALA A 153 10.86 -1.30 18.83
CA ALA A 153 10.12 -0.17 18.27
C ALA A 153 10.73 0.33 16.96
N THR A 154 12.07 0.41 16.87
CA THR A 154 12.74 0.82 15.63
C THR A 154 12.49 -0.19 14.50
N TRP A 155 12.57 -1.49 14.80
CA TRP A 155 12.23 -2.55 13.85
C TRP A 155 10.77 -2.48 13.41
N TYR A 156 9.85 -2.29 14.36
CA TYR A 156 8.43 -2.15 14.08
C TYR A 156 8.15 -0.95 13.16
N MET A 157 8.71 0.21 13.47
CA MET A 157 8.60 1.42 12.64
C MET A 157 9.15 1.19 11.22
N CYS A 158 10.22 0.40 11.08
CA CYS A 158 10.75 0.02 9.77
C CYS A 158 9.72 -0.76 8.95
N LEU A 159 9.14 -1.81 9.53
CA LEU A 159 8.12 -2.62 8.86
C LEU A 159 6.88 -1.80 8.50
N THR A 160 6.40 -0.96 9.43
CA THR A 160 5.24 -0.10 9.20
C THR A 160 5.50 0.88 8.05
N ASN A 161 6.64 1.59 8.06
CA ASN A 161 6.98 2.54 7.01
C ASN A 161 7.11 1.85 5.63
N ILE A 162 7.74 0.66 5.57
CA ILE A 162 7.81 -0.11 4.32
C ILE A 162 6.40 -0.45 3.85
N GLY A 163 5.56 -1.04 4.71
CA GLY A 163 4.20 -1.43 4.37
C GLY A 163 3.35 -0.25 3.87
N GLU A 164 3.41 0.90 4.54
CA GLU A 164 2.69 2.12 4.15
C GLU A 164 3.12 2.63 2.76
N ASN A 165 4.43 2.64 2.48
CA ASN A 165 4.93 3.08 1.18
C ASN A 165 4.50 2.15 0.05
N LEU A 166 4.56 0.83 0.26
CA LEU A 166 4.09 -0.14 -0.74
C LEU A 166 2.58 -0.04 -0.94
N LEU A 167 1.80 0.17 0.13
CA LEU A 167 0.36 0.37 0.04
C LEU A 167 0.00 1.62 -0.79
N ASN A 168 0.71 2.73 -0.57
CA ASN A 168 0.48 3.96 -1.32
C ASN A 168 0.71 3.75 -2.83
N ILE A 169 1.71 2.96 -3.21
CA ILE A 169 1.95 2.56 -4.61
C ILE A 169 0.80 1.69 -5.11
N GLU A 170 0.42 0.64 -4.36
CA GLU A 170 -0.68 -0.27 -4.73
C GLU A 170 -1.98 0.49 -4.98
N LEU A 171 -2.36 1.41 -4.09
CA LEU A 171 -3.58 2.21 -4.21
C LEU A 171 -3.52 3.14 -5.43
N ARG A 172 -2.41 3.87 -5.61
CA ARG A 172 -2.24 4.78 -6.74
C ARG A 172 -2.36 4.04 -8.07
N TYR A 173 -1.54 3.01 -8.26
CA TYR A 173 -1.51 2.30 -9.54
C TYR A 173 -2.77 1.47 -9.78
N THR A 174 -3.45 0.97 -8.74
CA THR A 174 -4.74 0.29 -8.90
C THR A 174 -5.82 1.26 -9.37
N ASN A 175 -5.86 2.47 -8.81
CA ASN A 175 -6.79 3.49 -9.25
C ASN A 175 -6.52 3.90 -10.71
N GLU A 176 -5.25 4.11 -11.07
CA GLU A 176 -4.85 4.40 -12.45
C GLU A 176 -5.19 3.25 -13.40
N PHE A 177 -4.99 1.99 -12.99
CA PHE A 177 -5.35 0.81 -13.78
C PHE A 177 -6.86 0.71 -14.00
N ASN A 178 -7.67 0.93 -12.96
CA ASN A 178 -9.12 0.94 -13.09
C ASN A 178 -9.60 2.05 -14.04
N ASN A 179 -8.98 3.23 -13.98
CA ASN A 179 -9.27 4.33 -14.89
C ASN A 179 -8.86 3.97 -16.33
N LEU A 180 -7.72 3.31 -16.51
CA LEU A 180 -7.28 2.80 -17.82
C LEU A 180 -8.29 1.80 -18.41
N LEU A 181 -8.82 0.88 -17.59
CA LEU A 181 -9.82 -0.10 -18.04
C LEU A 181 -11.21 0.50 -18.36
N ASN A 182 -11.49 1.72 -17.91
CA ASN A 182 -12.77 2.39 -18.15
C ASN A 182 -12.76 3.28 -19.41
N ARG A 183 -11.63 3.36 -20.11
CA ARG A 183 -11.48 4.04 -21.39
C ARG A 183 -11.02 3.07 -22.47
N GLU A 184 -11.00 3.52 -23.71
CA GLU A 184 -10.34 2.78 -24.79
C GLU A 184 -8.85 2.62 -24.45
N HIS A 185 -8.34 1.39 -24.57
CA HIS A 185 -6.99 1.02 -24.21
C HIS A 185 -6.48 -0.10 -25.12
N THR A 186 -5.17 -0.12 -25.30
CA THR A 186 -4.47 -1.16 -26.06
C THR A 186 -3.79 -2.15 -25.13
N LEU A 187 -3.35 -3.28 -25.68
CA LEU A 187 -2.50 -4.22 -24.95
C LEU A 187 -1.20 -3.56 -24.47
N ASP A 188 -0.62 -2.66 -25.25
CA ASP A 188 0.60 -1.95 -24.87
C ASP A 188 0.37 -1.00 -23.70
N ASP A 189 -0.79 -0.32 -23.63
CA ASP A 189 -1.13 0.50 -22.46
C ASP A 189 -1.17 -0.32 -21.17
N ILE A 190 -1.75 -1.52 -21.22
CA ILE A 190 -1.79 -2.46 -20.09
C ILE A 190 -0.37 -2.87 -19.69
N LYS A 191 0.45 -3.32 -20.64
CA LYS A 191 1.84 -3.76 -20.37
C LYS A 191 2.67 -2.62 -19.78
N ASN A 192 2.60 -1.43 -20.38
CA ASN A 192 3.34 -0.26 -19.93
C ASN A 192 2.93 0.16 -18.51
N HIS A 193 1.64 0.08 -18.18
CA HIS A 193 1.15 0.35 -16.83
C HIS A 193 1.70 -0.65 -15.80
N ILE A 194 1.67 -1.94 -16.12
CA ILE A 194 2.22 -2.99 -15.26
C ILE A 194 3.72 -2.79 -15.05
N TYR A 195 4.51 -2.59 -16.12
CA TYR A 195 5.94 -2.34 -16.00
C TYR A 195 6.25 -1.10 -15.14
N SER A 196 5.50 -0.02 -15.34
CA SER A 196 5.66 1.21 -14.55
C SER A 196 5.36 0.98 -13.06
N CYS A 197 4.34 0.17 -12.75
CA CYS A 197 4.01 -0.19 -11.37
C CYS A 197 5.12 -1.01 -10.71
N ILE A 198 5.63 -2.05 -11.39
CA ILE A 198 6.73 -2.88 -10.89
C ILE A 198 7.98 -2.01 -10.63
N LEU A 199 8.34 -1.13 -11.57
CA LEU A 199 9.47 -0.23 -11.42
C LEU A 199 9.32 0.69 -10.19
N ALA A 200 8.13 1.27 -9.98
CA ALA A 200 7.88 2.13 -8.82
C ALA A 200 8.02 1.38 -7.49
N PHE A 201 7.56 0.12 -7.41
CA PHE A 201 7.80 -0.72 -6.25
C PHE A 201 9.29 -0.98 -6.02
N GLU A 202 10.06 -1.25 -7.07
CA GLU A 202 11.50 -1.51 -6.97
C GLU A 202 12.28 -0.29 -6.48
N GLU A 203 12.01 0.88 -7.06
CA GLU A 203 12.64 2.13 -6.65
C GLU A 203 12.40 2.46 -5.17
N VAL A 204 11.14 2.30 -4.72
CA VAL A 204 10.78 2.58 -3.33
C VAL A 204 11.36 1.54 -2.38
N LYS A 205 11.32 0.24 -2.72
CA LYS A 205 11.97 -0.81 -1.93
C LYS A 205 13.47 -0.55 -1.79
N GLN A 206 14.17 -0.22 -2.89
CA GLN A 206 15.61 0.06 -2.85
C GLN A 206 15.94 1.28 -1.98
N LYS A 207 15.15 2.36 -2.12
CA LYS A 207 15.33 3.57 -1.31
C LYS A 207 15.18 3.27 0.18
N LEU A 208 14.11 2.57 0.55
CA LEU A 208 13.82 2.21 1.94
C LEU A 208 14.86 1.22 2.49
N TYR A 209 15.31 0.25 1.68
CA TYR A 209 16.37 -0.67 2.07
C TYR A 209 17.63 0.10 2.46
N ASN A 210 18.12 0.98 1.58
CA ASN A 210 19.33 1.76 1.81
C ASN A 210 19.22 2.66 3.05
N GLU A 211 18.05 3.22 3.32
CA GLU A 211 17.79 4.04 4.50
C GLU A 211 17.88 3.21 5.79
N TYR A 212 17.18 2.09 5.84
CA TYR A 212 17.13 1.24 7.03
C TYR A 212 18.39 0.43 7.24
N GLU A 213 19.08 0.01 6.18
CA GLU A 213 20.39 -0.63 6.25
C GLU A 213 21.37 0.28 6.99
N LYS A 214 21.51 1.54 6.56
CA LYS A 214 22.38 2.53 7.22
C LYS A 214 21.98 2.76 8.67
N LYS A 215 20.67 2.87 8.93
CA LYS A 215 20.15 3.08 10.29
C LYS A 215 20.47 1.89 11.21
N PHE A 216 20.24 0.67 10.74
CA PHE A 216 20.51 -0.55 11.52
C PHE A 216 22.00 -0.78 11.71
N GLN A 217 22.84 -0.55 10.70
CA GLN A 217 24.30 -0.59 10.83
C GLN A 217 24.78 0.40 11.91
N TYR A 218 24.30 1.64 11.89
CA TYR A 218 24.64 2.63 12.92
C TYR A 218 24.22 2.18 14.33
N ILE A 219 23.04 1.58 14.46
CA ILE A 219 22.55 1.04 15.74
C ILE A 219 23.46 -0.08 16.25
N VAL A 220 23.87 -0.99 15.36
CA VAL A 220 24.74 -2.12 15.68
C VAL A 220 26.13 -1.63 16.11
N GLU A 221 26.68 -0.64 15.42
CA GLU A 221 28.01 -0.08 15.71
C GLU A 221 28.01 0.79 16.98
N TYR A 222 26.95 1.59 17.19
CA TYR A 222 26.88 2.57 18.29
C TYR A 222 25.64 2.43 19.18
N PRO A 223 25.37 1.24 19.78
CA PRO A 223 24.12 0.95 20.46
C PRO A 223 23.83 1.89 21.65
N LYS A 224 24.88 2.25 22.42
CA LYS A 224 24.76 3.18 23.56
C LYS A 224 24.51 4.64 23.14
N LYS A 225 25.03 5.05 21.97
CA LYS A 225 24.89 6.44 21.47
C LYS A 225 23.52 6.66 20.87
N TYR A 226 23.02 5.69 20.09
CA TYR A 226 21.65 5.71 19.59
C TYR A 226 20.64 5.83 20.74
N TYR A 227 20.84 5.08 21.82
CA TYR A 227 19.99 5.15 23.02
C TYR A 227 20.01 6.53 23.71
N LYS A 228 21.18 7.13 23.92
CA LYS A 228 21.30 8.43 24.62
C LYS A 228 20.65 9.60 23.88
N GLY A 229 20.41 9.49 22.57
CA GLY A 229 19.72 10.53 21.79
C GLY A 229 18.18 10.53 21.94
N HIS A 230 17.62 9.55 22.65
CA HIS A 230 16.18 9.37 22.84
C HIS A 230 15.74 9.40 24.32
N LEU A 231 16.63 9.86 25.21
CA LEU A 231 16.36 10.25 26.60
C LEU A 231 16.39 11.78 26.70
#